data_AF-A0A7L3W3I3-F1
#
_entry.id   AF-A0A7L3W3I3-F1
#
_cell.length_a   1.000
_cell.length_b   1.000
_cell.length_c   1.000
_cell.angle_alpha   90.00
_cell.angle_beta   90.00
_cell.angle_gamma   90.00
#
_symmetry.space_group_name_H-M   'P 1'
#
loop_
_entity.id
_entity.type
_entity.pdbx_description
1 polymer ?
#
loop_
_entity_poly.entity_id
_entity_poly.type
_entity_poly.pdbx_seq_one_letter_code
_entity_poly.pdbx_strand_id
1 'polypeptide(L)'
;LHTPMYFFLLNLSVTDLGFISTTVPKSMANSLWDTRAISYTGCVAQLFFFVFFLSTELFLLTVMSYDRYIAICHPLHYGTLLGSRACVHMAAAAWAGGFLHAVLHTASTFSLPLCHGNAVDQFFCEIPQILKLSCSDAYLRETGVIVFGICFGFGCFVFIVVSYVQIFRAVLRIPSQQ
;
A
#
# COMPACT_ATOMS: atom_id res chain seq x y z
N LEU A 1 -12.02 24.29 -10.73
CA LEU A 1 -11.90 24.69 -9.30
C LEU A 1 -12.40 23.62 -8.31
N HIS A 2 -12.60 22.36 -8.72
CA HIS A 2 -12.50 21.22 -7.81
C HIS A 2 -11.17 20.56 -8.12
N THR A 3 -10.18 20.86 -7.29
CA THR A 3 -8.78 20.52 -7.53
C THR A 3 -8.61 18.99 -7.54
N PRO A 4 -7.83 18.42 -8.47
CA PRO A 4 -7.57 16.99 -8.55
C PRO A 4 -7.04 16.40 -7.24
N MET A 5 -6.38 17.23 -6.41
CA MET A 5 -6.00 16.90 -5.04
C MET A 5 -7.16 16.45 -4.15
N TYR A 6 -8.35 17.09 -4.19
CA TYR A 6 -9.51 16.64 -3.38
C TYR A 6 -10.03 15.27 -3.81
N PHE A 7 -9.96 14.98 -5.11
CA PHE A 7 -10.32 13.65 -5.62
C PHE A 7 -9.37 12.58 -5.08
N PHE A 8 -8.06 12.83 -5.05
CA PHE A 8 -7.10 11.91 -4.45
C PHE A 8 -7.26 11.78 -2.93
N LEU A 9 -7.53 12.88 -2.23
CA LEU A 9 -7.82 12.85 -0.79
C LEU A 9 -9.04 11.99 -0.45
N LEU A 10 -10.10 12.07 -1.26
CA LEU A 10 -11.27 11.22 -1.08
C LEU A 10 -10.91 9.73 -1.22
N ASN A 11 -10.12 9.37 -2.23
CA ASN A 11 -9.65 8.00 -2.42
C ASN A 11 -8.75 7.53 -1.26
N LEU A 12 -7.91 8.43 -0.73
CA LEU A 12 -7.07 8.17 0.44
C LEU A 12 -7.93 7.87 1.67
N SER A 13 -8.92 8.73 1.97
CA SER A 13 -9.83 8.52 3.10
C SER A 13 -10.64 7.22 2.99
N VAL A 14 -11.05 6.83 1.78
CA VAL A 14 -11.71 5.53 1.54
C VAL A 14 -10.77 4.36 1.83
N THR A 15 -9.49 4.50 1.45
CA THR A 15 -8.46 3.49 1.71
C THR A 15 -8.18 3.37 3.21
N ASP A 16 -8.06 4.49 3.93
CA ASP A 16 -7.86 4.52 5.38
C ASP A 16 -9.02 3.89 6.14
N LEU A 17 -10.26 4.21 5.75
CA LEU A 17 -11.45 3.59 6.33
C LEU A 17 -11.47 2.08 6.09
N GLY A 18 -11.06 1.62 4.90
CA GLY A 18 -10.91 0.20 4.58
C GLY A 18 -9.85 -0.48 5.45
N PHE A 19 -8.70 0.16 5.63
CA PHE A 19 -7.60 -0.32 6.47
C PHE A 19 -8.02 -0.47 7.94
N ILE A 20 -8.65 0.57 8.50
CA ILE A 20 -9.14 0.57 9.88
C ILE A 20 -10.23 -0.50 10.05
N SER A 21 -11.18 -0.57 9.12
CA SER A 21 -12.28 -1.54 9.15
C SER A 21 -11.82 -3.00 9.04
N THR A 22 -10.68 -3.26 8.40
CA THR A 22 -10.15 -4.63 8.29
C THR A 22 -9.27 -5.02 9.47
N THR A 23 -8.61 -4.05 10.12
CA THR A 23 -7.67 -4.30 11.22
C THR A 23 -8.34 -4.24 12.60
N VAL A 24 -9.18 -3.22 12.83
CA VAL A 24 -9.75 -2.89 14.14
C VAL A 24 -10.81 -3.89 14.61
N PRO A 25 -11.85 -4.23 13.83
CA PRO A 25 -12.93 -5.12 14.30
C PRO A 25 -12.42 -6.51 14.67
N LYS A 26 -11.39 -6.99 13.96
CA LYS A 26 -10.81 -8.30 14.22
C LYS A 26 -9.91 -8.30 15.46
N SER A 27 -9.12 -7.25 15.65
CA SER A 27 -8.34 -7.06 16.89
C SER A 27 -9.26 -6.91 18.11
N MET A 28 -10.39 -6.21 17.95
CA MET A 28 -11.38 -6.04 19.02
C MET A 28 -12.14 -7.33 19.31
N ALA A 29 -12.58 -8.07 18.29
CA ALA A 29 -13.25 -9.37 18.46
C ALA A 29 -12.34 -10.41 19.12
N ASN A 30 -11.07 -10.49 18.71
CA ASN A 30 -10.09 -11.39 19.33
C ASN A 30 -9.83 -11.06 20.81
N SER A 31 -9.84 -9.77 21.17
CA SER A 31 -9.65 -9.32 22.55
C SER A 31 -10.90 -9.58 23.42
N LEU A 32 -12.10 -9.39 22.86
CA LEU A 32 -13.37 -9.54 23.58
C LEU A 32 -13.76 -11.00 23.85
N TRP A 33 -13.46 -11.91 22.93
CA TRP A 33 -13.88 -13.30 23.04
C TRP A 33 -12.85 -14.21 23.72
N ASP A 34 -11.69 -13.67 24.10
CA ASP A 34 -10.49 -14.41 24.58
C ASP A 34 -10.16 -15.66 23.74
N THR A 35 -10.61 -15.64 22.48
CA THR A 35 -10.49 -16.73 21.53
C THR A 35 -9.45 -16.30 20.52
N ARG A 36 -8.28 -16.93 20.57
CA ARG A 36 -7.12 -16.62 19.71
C ARG A 36 -7.19 -17.27 18.32
N ALA A 37 -8.25 -18.03 18.04
CA ALA A 37 -8.38 -18.83 16.83
C ALA A 37 -9.01 -18.03 15.68
N ILE A 38 -8.20 -17.72 14.66
CA ILE A 38 -8.64 -17.19 13.37
C ILE A 38 -8.70 -18.35 12.36
N SER A 39 -9.78 -18.43 11.57
CA SER A 39 -9.84 -19.39 10.47
C SER A 39 -8.77 -19.09 9.41
N TYR A 40 -8.25 -20.13 8.76
CA TYR A 40 -7.24 -19.98 7.70
C TYR A 40 -7.70 -18.99 6.61
N THR A 41 -8.95 -19.12 6.15
CA THR A 41 -9.56 -18.19 5.17
C THR A 41 -9.68 -16.76 5.70
N GLY A 42 -9.96 -16.59 6.99
CA GLY A 42 -9.98 -15.29 7.64
C GLY A 42 -8.59 -14.64 7.77
N CYS A 43 -7.53 -15.44 7.98
CA CYS A 43 -6.13 -14.96 7.99
C CYS A 43 -5.69 -14.51 6.59
N VAL A 44 -5.96 -15.32 5.56
CA VAL A 44 -5.68 -14.99 4.16
C VAL A 44 -6.37 -13.69 3.74
N ALA A 45 -7.68 -13.57 4.02
CA ALA A 45 -8.46 -12.38 3.68
C ALA A 45 -7.92 -11.12 4.38
N GLN A 46 -7.58 -11.22 5.67
CA GLN A 46 -7.02 -10.09 6.42
C GLN A 46 -5.68 -9.63 5.85
N LEU A 47 -4.75 -10.55 5.58
CA LEU A 47 -3.44 -10.20 5.02
C LEU A 47 -3.60 -9.56 3.64
N PHE A 48 -4.48 -10.10 2.80
CA PHE A 48 -4.79 -9.56 1.49
C PHE A 48 -5.28 -8.11 1.57
N PHE A 49 -6.32 -7.84 2.38
CA PHE A 49 -6.87 -6.50 2.51
C PHE A 49 -5.87 -5.52 3.14
N PHE A 50 -5.10 -5.96 4.12
CA PHE A 50 -4.06 -5.14 4.75
C PHE A 50 -3.00 -4.68 3.73
N VAL A 51 -2.44 -5.61 2.95
CA VAL A 51 -1.44 -5.30 1.92
C VAL A 51 -2.05 -4.45 0.80
N PHE A 52 -3.31 -4.72 0.42
CA PHE A 52 -4.04 -3.97 -0.59
C PHE A 52 -4.22 -2.49 -0.22
N PHE A 53 -4.76 -2.21 0.97
CA PHE A 53 -4.98 -0.84 1.40
C PHE A 53 -3.66 -0.10 1.60
N LEU A 54 -2.67 -0.73 2.25
CA LEU A 54 -1.35 -0.10 2.47
C LEU A 54 -0.63 0.24 1.16
N SER A 55 -0.64 -0.68 0.19
CA SER A 55 0.00 -0.42 -1.12
C SER A 55 -0.74 0.64 -1.92
N THR A 56 -2.07 0.62 -1.91
CA THR A 56 -2.90 1.64 -2.57
C THR A 56 -2.68 3.02 -1.96
N GLU A 57 -2.58 3.12 -0.64
CA GLU A 57 -2.28 4.36 0.09
C GLU A 57 -0.94 4.96 -0.38
N LEU A 58 0.13 4.14 -0.40
CA LEU A 58 1.45 4.56 -0.88
C LEU A 58 1.42 5.05 -2.33
N PHE A 59 0.66 4.39 -3.20
CA PHE A 59 0.48 4.82 -4.59
C PHE A 59 -0.26 6.15 -4.69
N LEU A 60 -1.35 6.31 -3.95
CA LEU A 60 -2.11 7.57 -3.93
C LEU A 60 -1.24 8.72 -3.41
N LEU A 61 -0.48 8.51 -2.34
CA LEU A 61 0.45 9.52 -1.82
C LEU A 61 1.53 9.90 -2.84
N THR A 62 2.06 8.91 -3.57
CA THR A 62 3.04 9.14 -4.65
C THR A 62 2.43 10.01 -5.76
N VAL A 63 1.23 9.66 -6.24
CA VAL A 63 0.51 10.42 -7.27
C VAL A 63 0.19 11.84 -6.79
N MET A 64 -0.22 12.02 -5.53
CA MET A 64 -0.45 13.35 -4.95
C MET A 64 0.82 14.19 -4.85
N SER A 65 1.96 13.58 -4.48
CA SER A 65 3.24 14.27 -4.45
C SER A 65 3.67 14.72 -5.85
N TYR A 66 3.38 13.90 -6.86
CA TYR A 66 3.64 14.20 -8.26
C TYR A 66 2.74 15.33 -8.80
N ASP A 67 1.44 15.29 -8.49
CA ASP A 67 0.49 16.37 -8.81
C ASP A 67 0.98 17.72 -8.25
N ARG A 68 1.35 17.76 -6.97
CA ARG A 68 1.90 18.98 -6.33
C ARG A 68 3.22 19.43 -6.95
N TYR A 69 4.09 18.49 -7.33
CA TYR A 69 5.36 18.81 -7.98
C TYR A 69 5.14 19.49 -9.34
N ILE A 70 4.27 18.94 -10.21
CA ILE A 70 3.98 19.55 -11.51
C ILE A 70 3.28 20.90 -11.32
N ALA A 71 2.32 21.00 -10.40
CA ALA A 71 1.59 22.23 -10.14
C ALA A 71 2.51 23.41 -9.80
N ILE A 72 3.55 23.16 -8.99
CA ILE A 72 4.46 24.20 -8.48
C ILE A 72 5.66 24.42 -9.39
N CYS A 73 6.31 23.34 -9.84
CA CYS A 73 7.54 23.46 -10.62
C CYS A 73 7.28 23.72 -12.11
N HIS A 74 6.10 23.35 -12.65
CA HIS A 74 5.77 23.47 -14.07
C HIS A 74 4.34 23.99 -14.31
N PRO A 75 3.97 25.18 -13.80
CA PRO A 75 2.59 25.67 -13.82
C PRO A 75 2.00 25.82 -15.24
N LEU A 76 2.83 26.19 -16.23
CA LEU A 76 2.42 26.34 -17.63
C LEU A 76 1.98 25.01 -18.29
N HIS A 77 2.50 23.89 -17.81
CA HIS A 77 2.22 22.55 -18.33
C HIS A 77 1.20 21.78 -17.47
N TYR A 78 0.84 22.30 -16.29
CA TYR A 78 -0.08 21.62 -15.37
C TYR A 78 -1.46 21.39 -16.00
N GLY A 79 -2.01 22.39 -16.70
CA GLY A 79 -3.35 22.28 -17.30
C GLY A 79 -3.43 21.31 -18.49
N THR A 80 -2.31 21.05 -19.18
CA THR A 80 -2.25 20.10 -20.31
C THR A 80 -1.91 18.68 -19.87
N LEU A 81 -1.07 18.51 -18.83
CA LEU A 81 -0.71 17.20 -18.30
C LEU A 81 -1.74 16.64 -17.30
N LEU A 82 -2.28 17.47 -16.40
CA LEU A 82 -3.21 17.03 -15.35
C LEU A 82 -4.65 17.48 -15.64
N GLY A 83 -5.22 16.88 -16.69
CA GLY A 83 -6.66 16.93 -16.93
C GLY A 83 -7.45 15.99 -16.00
N SER A 84 -8.77 16.21 -15.90
CA SER A 84 -9.69 15.36 -15.12
C SER A 84 -9.60 13.88 -15.50
N ARG A 85 -9.50 13.57 -16.80
CA ARG A 85 -9.32 12.19 -17.30
C ARG A 85 -8.00 11.57 -16.83
N ALA A 86 -6.91 12.32 -16.87
CA ALA A 86 -5.61 11.84 -16.41
C ALA A 86 -5.64 11.49 -14.91
N CYS A 87 -6.33 12.30 -14.09
CA CYS A 87 -6.48 12.03 -12.66
C CYS A 87 -7.25 10.73 -12.38
N VAL A 88 -8.33 10.49 -13.13
CA VAL A 88 -9.09 9.23 -13.04
C VAL A 88 -8.22 8.04 -13.45
N HIS A 89 -7.45 8.15 -14.54
CA HIS A 89 -6.53 7.09 -14.97
C HIS A 89 -5.42 6.82 -13.94
N MET A 90 -4.85 7.86 -13.33
CA MET A 90 -3.83 7.70 -12.28
C MET A 90 -4.40 7.05 -11.01
N ALA A 91 -5.61 7.44 -10.58
CA ALA A 91 -6.27 6.78 -9.47
C ALA A 91 -6.59 5.32 -9.78
N ALA A 92 -7.14 5.03 -10.96
CA ALA A 92 -7.41 3.66 -11.39
C ALA A 92 -6.11 2.82 -11.43
N ALA A 93 -5.00 3.39 -11.89
CA ALA A 93 -3.70 2.74 -11.86
C ALA A 93 -3.19 2.48 -10.44
N ALA A 94 -3.39 3.42 -9.51
CA ALA A 94 -3.03 3.24 -8.09
C ALA A 94 -3.83 2.08 -7.45
N TRP A 95 -5.15 2.05 -7.66
CA TRP A 95 -6.02 0.96 -7.19
C TRP A 95 -5.66 -0.39 -7.82
N ALA A 96 -5.47 -0.43 -9.14
CA ALA A 96 -5.10 -1.65 -9.86
C ALA A 96 -3.71 -2.16 -9.46
N GLY A 97 -2.74 -1.25 -9.29
CA GLY A 97 -1.40 -1.56 -8.83
C GLY A 97 -1.39 -2.12 -7.40
N GLY A 98 -2.14 -1.50 -6.49
CA GLY A 98 -2.29 -1.99 -5.12
C GLY A 98 -2.94 -3.37 -5.08
N PHE A 99 -3.99 -3.58 -5.90
CA PHE A 99 -4.64 -4.89 -6.04
C PHE A 99 -3.68 -5.96 -6.54
N LEU A 100 -2.94 -5.69 -7.62
CA LEU A 100 -1.99 -6.64 -8.18
C LEU A 100 -0.87 -6.96 -7.18
N HIS A 101 -0.35 -5.95 -6.47
CA HIS A 101 0.65 -6.14 -5.43
C HIS A 101 0.12 -7.03 -4.29
N ALA A 102 -1.11 -6.80 -3.84
CA ALA A 102 -1.74 -7.61 -2.80
C ALA A 102 -1.99 -9.06 -3.26
N VAL A 103 -2.45 -9.26 -4.50
CA VAL A 103 -2.61 -10.61 -5.08
C VAL A 103 -1.27 -11.31 -5.18
N LEU A 104 -0.24 -10.66 -5.71
CA LEU A 104 1.09 -11.25 -5.85
C LEU A 104 1.70 -11.59 -4.49
N HIS A 105 1.58 -10.70 -3.51
CA HIS A 105 2.07 -10.94 -2.15
C HIS A 105 1.34 -12.13 -1.51
N THR A 106 0.00 -12.09 -1.51
CA THR A 106 -0.85 -13.13 -0.88
C THR A 106 -0.69 -14.47 -1.58
N ALA A 107 -0.73 -14.51 -2.92
CA ALA A 107 -0.51 -15.72 -3.69
C ALA A 107 0.90 -16.27 -3.44
N SER A 108 1.93 -15.42 -3.41
CA SER A 108 3.29 -15.90 -3.17
C SER A 108 3.49 -16.48 -1.76
N THR A 109 2.86 -15.88 -0.74
CA THR A 109 2.87 -16.39 0.64
C THR A 109 2.09 -17.70 0.79
N PHE A 110 0.91 -17.82 0.17
CA PHE A 110 0.01 -18.97 0.39
C PHE A 110 0.08 -20.08 -0.68
N SER A 111 0.79 -19.88 -1.80
CA SER A 111 0.95 -20.91 -2.85
C SER A 111 2.12 -21.87 -2.59
N LEU A 112 2.73 -21.84 -1.42
CA LEU A 112 3.83 -22.74 -1.06
C LEU A 112 3.27 -24.07 -0.53
N PRO A 113 3.66 -25.22 -1.12
CA PRO A 113 3.11 -26.51 -0.72
C PRO A 113 3.58 -26.86 0.70
N LEU A 114 2.65 -27.12 1.62
CA LEU A 114 2.97 -27.67 2.94
C LEU A 114 3.62 -29.05 2.75
N CYS A 115 4.89 -29.20 3.14
CA CYS A 115 5.65 -30.45 2.99
C CYS A 115 5.21 -31.59 3.93
N HIS A 116 4.17 -31.42 4.75
CA HIS A 116 3.58 -32.51 5.53
C HIS A 116 2.06 -32.35 5.66
N GLY A 117 1.34 -33.42 5.39
CA GLY A 117 -0.06 -33.42 4.99
C GLY A 117 -1.07 -32.84 5.98
N ASN A 118 -2.12 -32.23 5.41
CA ASN A 118 -3.52 -32.20 5.83
C ASN A 118 -3.94 -32.07 7.31
N ALA A 119 -3.11 -31.53 8.20
CA ALA A 119 -3.56 -31.07 9.52
C ALA A 119 -2.72 -29.87 9.98
N VAL A 120 -3.31 -28.67 9.92
CA VAL A 120 -2.70 -27.45 10.47
C VAL A 120 -3.32 -27.21 11.83
N ASP A 121 -2.59 -27.59 12.87
CA ASP A 121 -2.95 -27.37 14.27
C ASP A 121 -1.99 -26.30 14.84
N GLN A 122 -2.33 -25.00 14.66
CA GLN A 122 -1.78 -23.82 15.38
C GLN A 122 -2.36 -22.51 14.77
N PHE A 123 -3.42 -21.90 15.30
CA PHE A 123 -3.60 -21.02 16.46
C PHE A 123 -3.23 -19.53 16.33
N PHE A 124 -2.42 -19.04 15.39
CA PHE A 124 -2.21 -17.58 15.21
C PHE A 124 -1.75 -17.17 13.80
N CYS A 125 -2.35 -16.09 13.28
CA CYS A 125 -1.88 -15.38 12.07
C CYS A 125 -0.84 -14.33 12.50
N GLU A 126 0.35 -14.80 12.88
CA GLU A 126 1.52 -13.98 13.19
C GLU A 126 2.59 -14.28 12.12
N ILE A 127 2.97 -13.25 11.35
CA ILE A 127 3.95 -13.30 10.25
C ILE A 127 5.32 -13.96 10.60
N PRO A 128 5.82 -14.08 11.86
CA PRO A 128 7.09 -14.74 12.11
C PRO A 128 7.01 -16.28 12.29
N GLN A 129 5.83 -16.90 12.44
CA GLN A 129 5.75 -18.35 12.72
C GLN A 129 5.54 -19.25 11.49
N ILE A 130 5.07 -18.71 10.36
CA ILE A 130 5.06 -19.41 9.07
C ILE A 130 6.51 -19.72 8.61
N LEU A 131 7.45 -18.88 9.04
CA LEU A 131 8.90 -19.00 8.81
C LEU A 131 9.54 -20.22 9.51
N LYS A 132 8.89 -20.82 10.51
CA LYS A 132 9.46 -21.90 11.33
C LYS A 132 9.09 -23.31 10.84
N LEU A 133 8.15 -23.43 9.90
CA LEU A 133 7.59 -24.71 9.45
C LEU A 133 7.76 -24.99 7.94
N SER A 134 8.38 -24.07 7.19
CA SER A 134 8.50 -24.19 5.74
C SER A 134 9.88 -24.70 5.30
N CYS A 135 9.90 -25.66 4.38
CA CYS A 135 11.12 -26.25 3.80
C CYS A 135 12.08 -25.16 3.27
N SER A 136 13.39 -25.44 3.29
CA SER A 136 14.49 -24.49 3.07
C SER A 136 14.39 -23.59 1.80
N ASP A 137 13.68 -24.01 0.75
CA ASP A 137 13.49 -23.22 -0.49
C ASP A 137 12.36 -22.18 -0.41
N ALA A 138 11.39 -22.38 0.48
CA ALA A 138 10.26 -21.46 0.65
C ALA A 138 10.68 -20.12 1.27
N TYR A 139 11.67 -20.18 2.17
CA TYR A 139 12.22 -19.02 2.87
C TYR A 139 12.80 -17.97 1.91
N LEU A 140 13.50 -18.41 0.86
CA LEU A 140 14.10 -17.50 -0.13
C LEU A 140 13.03 -16.76 -0.95
N ARG A 141 11.93 -17.44 -1.32
CA ARG A 141 10.86 -16.82 -2.11
C ARG A 141 10.06 -15.81 -1.30
N GLU A 142 9.72 -16.15 -0.06
CA GLU A 142 9.02 -15.24 0.85
C GLU A 142 9.88 -14.03 1.23
N THR A 143 11.16 -14.25 1.56
CA THR A 143 12.12 -13.17 1.79
C THR A 143 12.24 -12.26 0.57
N GLY A 144 12.26 -12.84 -0.64
CA GLY A 144 12.28 -12.07 -1.89
C GLY A 144 11.08 -11.15 -2.06
N VAL A 145 9.87 -11.61 -1.72
CA VAL A 145 8.63 -10.80 -1.80
C VAL A 145 8.65 -9.67 -0.77
N ILE A 146 9.09 -9.96 0.46
CA ILE A 146 9.21 -8.95 1.52
C ILE A 146 10.24 -7.89 1.15
N VAL A 147 11.42 -8.31 0.69
CA VAL A 147 12.48 -7.40 0.23
C VAL A 147 12.00 -6.57 -0.94
N PHE A 148 11.30 -7.17 -1.92
CA PHE A 148 10.71 -6.43 -3.04
C PHE A 148 9.72 -5.38 -2.55
N GLY A 149 8.81 -5.73 -1.63
CA GLY A 149 7.87 -4.79 -1.03
C GLY A 149 8.55 -3.64 -0.28
N ILE A 150 9.60 -3.93 0.50
CA ILE A 150 10.39 -2.92 1.22
C ILE A 150 11.12 -1.99 0.23
N CYS A 151 11.81 -2.55 -0.77
CA CYS A 151 12.50 -1.76 -1.79
C CYS A 151 11.53 -0.86 -2.55
N PHE A 152 10.35 -1.38 -2.87
CA PHE A 152 9.32 -0.67 -3.59
C PHE A 152 8.73 0.48 -2.76
N GLY A 153 8.37 0.22 -1.49
CA GLY A 153 7.92 1.24 -0.55
C GLY A 153 8.99 2.31 -0.29
N PHE A 154 10.26 1.90 -0.17
CA PHE A 154 11.39 2.83 -0.03
C PHE A 154 11.56 3.70 -1.29
N GLY A 155 11.39 3.12 -2.48
CA GLY A 155 11.40 3.87 -3.74
C GLY A 155 10.32 4.95 -3.79
N CYS A 156 9.09 4.61 -3.42
CA CYS A 156 8.00 5.59 -3.27
C CYS A 156 8.35 6.69 -2.27
N PHE A 157 8.90 6.33 -1.10
CA PHE A 157 9.31 7.29 -0.08
C PHE A 157 10.38 8.26 -0.59
N VAL A 158 11.43 7.76 -1.24
CA VAL A 158 12.47 8.61 -1.84
C VAL A 158 11.88 9.54 -2.90
N PHE A 159 10.99 9.05 -3.76
CA PHE A 159 10.32 9.87 -4.78
C PHE A 159 9.51 11.02 -4.16
N ILE A 160 8.76 10.73 -3.08
CA ILE A 160 8.01 11.73 -2.32
C ILE A 160 8.98 12.78 -1.75
N VAL A 161 10.04 12.36 -1.06
CA VAL A 161 11.02 13.27 -0.45
C VAL A 161 11.67 14.17 -1.50
N VAL A 162 12.12 13.60 -2.62
CA VAL A 162 12.73 14.37 -3.71
C VAL A 162 11.74 15.39 -4.28
N SER A 163 10.49 14.99 -4.51
CA SER A 163 9.44 15.90 -4.99
C SER A 163 9.23 17.08 -4.04
N TYR A 164 9.16 16.83 -2.73
CA TYR A 164 9.02 17.88 -1.72
C TYR A 164 10.25 18.79 -1.61
N VAL A 165 11.46 18.25 -1.74
CA VAL A 165 12.71 19.05 -1.77
C VAL A 165 12.72 19.99 -2.98
N GLN A 166 12.30 19.52 -4.16
CA GLN A 166 12.23 20.36 -5.36
C GLN A 166 11.15 21.44 -5.23
N ILE A 167 9.99 21.10 -4.67
CA ILE A 167 8.93 22.08 -4.35
C ILE A 167 9.49 23.18 -3.44
N PHE A 168 10.16 22.80 -2.35
CA PHE A 168 10.72 23.77 -1.40
C PHE A 168 11.77 24.67 -2.05
N ARG A 169 12.66 24.10 -2.89
CA ARG A 169 13.63 24.87 -3.67
C ARG A 169 12.97 25.83 -4.66
N ALA A 170 11.90 25.42 -5.32
CA ALA A 170 11.16 26.27 -6.25
C ALA A 170 10.51 27.44 -5.51
N VAL A 171 9.88 27.19 -4.35
CA VAL A 171 9.26 28.22 -3.52
C VAL A 171 10.31 29.22 -3.01
N LEU A 172 11.48 28.76 -2.55
CA LEU A 172 12.58 29.65 -2.12
C LEU A 172 13.19 30.47 -3.25
N ARG A 173 13.10 30.00 -4.51
CA ARG A 173 13.59 30.74 -5.68
C ARG A 173 12.64 31.84 -6.15
N ILE A 174 11.38 31.82 -5.73
CA ILE A 174 10.44 32.91 -6.05
C ILE A 174 10.90 34.12 -5.22
N PRO A 175 11.36 35.22 -5.84
CA PRO A 175 11.76 36.40 -5.09
C PRO A 175 10.55 36.88 -4.30
N SER A 176 10.67 36.91 -2.97
CA SER A 176 9.68 37.54 -2.12
C SER A 176 9.65 39.02 -2.49
N GLN A 177 8.65 39.43 -3.28
CA GLN A 177 8.27 40.84 -3.37
C GLN A 177 7.73 41.21 -1.98
N GLN A 178 8.64 41.73 -1.15
CA GLN A 178 8.32 42.47 0.07
C GLN A 178 7.77 43.84 -0.32
#